data_AF-A0A428RKZ6-F1
#
_entry.id   AF-A0A428RKZ6-F1
#
_cell.length_a   1.000
_cell.length_b   1.000
_cell.length_c   1.000
_cell.angle_alpha   90.00
_cell.angle_beta   90.00
_cell.angle_gamma   90.00
#
_symmetry.space_group_name_H-M   'P 1'
#
loop_
_entity.id
_entity.type
_entity.pdbx_description
1 polymer ?
#
loop_
_entity_poly.entity_id
_entity_poly.type
_entity_poly.pdbx_seq_one_letter_code
_entity_poly.pdbx_strand_id
1 'polypeptide(L)'
;MSTREEWILSQVAPTKEELYEGDGCHLDEAICLIHYLNNNITVQEAATAITKPVLQEADPQGQPYRLMALLCEALYELAADRDKLYDLLSAIQALPKEADINWVDLPDFGYMWSDLFDHGLSRTGAWESEPLSDDRKTELRQHFEAIGTVEAELYLRGLGVVSEVWGYDVINQVCSGRPGLDIFITRIHAWLKVAGYKLMADMKPEEIKTFGAGLKGKPARKIRLMDTMAGIWELWRTTFLEMSNDEDYLSVEARKIAGECHDLMKRET
;
A
#
# COMPACT_ATOMS: atom_id res chain seq x y z
N MET A 1 2.36 20.92 -14.08
CA MET A 1 2.76 20.02 -12.99
C MET A 1 3.44 20.87 -11.95
N SER A 2 2.96 20.79 -10.70
CA SER A 2 3.65 21.32 -9.53
C SER A 2 5.03 20.67 -9.46
N THR A 3 6.07 21.42 -9.12
CA THR A 3 7.38 20.82 -8.81
C THR A 3 7.27 19.96 -7.55
N ARG A 4 8.21 19.04 -7.35
CA ARG A 4 8.28 18.22 -6.12
C ARG A 4 8.21 19.08 -4.85
N GLU A 5 8.96 20.17 -4.82
CA GLU A 5 9.00 21.06 -3.65
C GLU A 5 7.69 21.82 -3.46
N GLU A 6 7.07 22.29 -4.54
CA GLU A 6 5.76 22.94 -4.48
C GLU A 6 4.68 21.98 -3.98
N TRP A 7 4.72 20.69 -4.37
CA TRP A 7 3.81 19.67 -3.84
C TRP A 7 4.05 19.38 -2.36
N ILE A 8 5.31 19.26 -1.91
CA ILE A 8 5.62 19.05 -0.48
C ILE A 8 5.15 20.25 0.35
N LEU A 9 5.41 21.47 -0.12
CA LEU A 9 4.97 22.69 0.58
C LEU A 9 3.46 22.86 0.58
N SER A 10 2.73 22.33 -0.41
CA SER A 10 1.26 22.37 -0.40
C SER A 10 0.64 21.43 0.63
N GLN A 11 1.40 20.50 1.21
CA GLN A 11 0.93 19.64 2.31
C GLN A 11 1.05 20.31 3.68
N VAL A 12 1.64 21.50 3.77
CA VAL A 12 1.82 22.20 5.05
C VAL A 12 0.49 22.77 5.51
N ALA A 13 0.13 22.49 6.77
CA ALA A 13 -1.04 23.07 7.40
C ALA A 13 -0.97 24.61 7.38
N PRO A 14 -1.96 25.32 6.83
CA PRO A 14 -1.94 26.79 6.75
C PRO A 14 -1.99 27.47 8.13
N THR A 15 -2.65 26.83 9.09
CA THR A 15 -2.82 27.31 10.46
C THR A 15 -2.45 26.24 11.50
N LYS A 16 -2.28 26.69 12.75
CA LYS A 16 -2.01 25.78 13.86
C LYS A 16 -3.25 24.95 14.21
N GLU A 17 -4.42 25.54 14.05
CA GLU A 17 -5.72 24.91 14.23
C GLU A 17 -5.91 23.76 13.23
N GLU A 18 -5.68 23.99 11.94
CA GLU A 18 -5.72 22.94 10.90
C GLU A 18 -4.69 21.83 11.16
N LEU A 19 -3.48 22.19 11.59
CA LEU A 19 -2.47 21.20 12.00
C LEU A 19 -2.96 20.29 13.13
N TYR A 20 -3.67 20.84 14.12
CA TYR A 20 -4.25 20.06 15.22
C TYR A 20 -5.45 19.21 14.81
N GLU A 21 -6.20 19.66 13.80
CA GLU A 21 -7.29 18.89 13.19
C GLU A 21 -6.77 17.79 12.25
N GLY A 22 -5.46 17.76 11.98
CA GLY A 22 -4.83 16.78 11.10
C GLY A 22 -4.86 17.14 9.63
N ASP A 23 -5.20 18.39 9.30
CA ASP A 23 -5.26 18.90 7.92
C ASP A 23 -3.89 19.45 7.52
N GLY A 24 -3.00 18.53 7.14
CA GLY A 24 -1.64 18.80 6.70
C GLY A 24 -0.56 18.49 7.73
N CYS A 25 0.68 18.83 7.36
CA CYS A 25 1.88 18.58 8.14
C CYS A 25 2.49 19.87 8.70
N HIS A 26 3.44 19.72 9.63
CA HIS A 26 4.17 20.86 10.17
C HIS A 26 5.20 21.36 9.15
N LEU A 27 5.39 22.69 9.05
CA LEU A 27 6.30 23.31 8.08
C LEU A 27 7.72 22.75 8.14
N ASP A 28 8.26 22.54 9.36
CA ASP A 28 9.59 21.97 9.55
C ASP A 28 9.70 20.53 9.00
N GLU A 29 8.62 19.74 9.00
CA GLU A 29 8.60 18.39 8.45
C GLU A 29 8.74 18.43 6.92
N ALA A 30 7.96 19.31 6.28
CA ALA A 30 8.02 19.57 4.84
C ALA A 30 9.40 20.09 4.41
N ILE A 31 9.95 21.08 5.11
CA ILE A 31 11.29 21.63 4.84
C ILE A 31 12.37 20.55 5.01
N CYS A 32 12.28 19.75 6.07
CA CYS A 32 13.22 18.65 6.29
C CYS A 32 13.16 17.63 5.15
N LEU A 33 11.96 17.24 4.71
CA LEU A 33 11.78 16.32 3.60
C LEU A 33 12.40 16.87 2.31
N ILE A 34 12.18 18.16 2.00
CA ILE A 34 12.79 18.83 0.84
C ILE A 34 14.32 18.77 0.91
N HIS A 35 14.91 19.12 2.06
CA HIS A 35 16.36 19.08 2.22
C HIS A 35 16.91 17.67 2.01
N TYR A 36 16.24 16.66 2.56
CA TYR A 36 16.65 15.27 2.41
C TYR A 36 16.55 14.79 0.95
N LEU A 37 15.42 15.03 0.28
CA LEU A 37 15.22 14.62 -1.11
C LEU A 37 16.19 15.34 -2.07
N ASN A 38 16.66 16.54 -1.70
CA ASN A 38 17.71 17.27 -2.42
C ASN A 38 19.16 16.85 -2.07
N ASN A 39 19.36 15.88 -1.17
CA ASN A 39 20.68 15.46 -0.65
C ASN A 39 21.43 16.56 0.14
N ASN A 40 20.71 17.53 0.71
CA ASN A 40 21.33 18.58 1.51
C ASN A 40 21.66 18.10 2.94
N ILE A 41 20.99 17.04 3.39
CA ILE A 41 21.20 16.39 4.70
C ILE A 41 21.23 14.87 4.52
N THR A 42 21.87 14.19 5.45
CA THR A 42 21.91 12.71 5.50
C THR A 42 20.56 12.14 5.97
N VAL A 43 20.35 10.84 5.75
CA VAL A 43 19.11 10.17 6.17
C VAL A 43 18.94 10.14 7.70
N GLN A 44 20.04 10.04 8.46
CA GLN A 44 20.00 10.06 9.93
C GLN A 44 19.67 11.45 10.47
N GLU A 45 20.25 12.50 9.87
CA GLU A 45 19.89 13.88 10.19
C GLU A 45 18.42 14.15 9.85
N ALA A 46 17.96 13.68 8.70
CA ALA A 46 16.56 13.80 8.28
C ALA A 46 15.61 13.08 9.23
N ALA A 47 15.88 11.82 9.60
CA ALA A 47 15.04 11.06 10.52
C ALA A 47 14.90 11.74 11.89
N THR A 48 15.99 12.30 12.41
CA THR A 48 15.98 13.02 13.69
C THR A 48 15.25 14.35 13.58
N ALA A 49 15.48 15.10 12.49
CA ALA A 49 14.91 16.42 12.31
C ALA A 49 13.41 16.37 11.98
N ILE A 50 12.97 15.40 11.17
CA ILE A 50 11.59 15.28 10.73
C ILE A 50 10.65 14.80 11.85
N THR A 51 11.13 14.03 12.82
CA THR A 51 10.33 13.57 13.97
C THR A 51 10.28 14.58 15.11
N LYS A 52 11.18 15.58 15.11
CA LYS A 52 11.31 16.57 16.17
C LYS A 52 10.03 17.39 16.43
N PRO A 53 9.29 17.86 15.41
CA PRO A 53 8.05 18.60 15.66
C PRO A 53 7.02 17.78 16.44
N VAL A 54 6.87 16.48 16.13
CA VAL A 54 5.99 15.56 16.87
C VAL A 54 6.40 15.47 18.35
N LEU A 55 7.70 15.33 18.62
CA LEU A 55 8.25 15.23 19.98
C LEU A 55 8.09 16.53 20.80
N GLN A 56 7.87 17.67 20.14
CA GLN A 56 7.70 18.98 20.78
C GLN A 56 6.24 19.33 21.06
N GLU A 57 5.29 18.50 20.63
CA GLU A 57 3.87 18.71 20.91
C GLU A 57 3.53 18.53 22.39
N ALA A 58 2.38 19.08 22.79
CA ALA A 58 1.88 18.92 24.15
C ALA A 58 1.53 17.45 24.49
N ASP A 59 1.13 16.68 23.47
CA ASP A 59 0.86 15.23 23.56
C ASP A 59 1.56 14.49 22.40
N PRO A 60 2.86 14.19 22.50
CA PRO A 60 3.61 13.58 21.39
C PRO A 60 3.06 12.24 20.90
N GLN A 61 2.43 11.44 21.77
CA GLN A 61 1.92 10.11 21.42
C GLN A 61 0.71 10.17 20.48
N GLY A 62 -0.11 11.21 20.59
CA GLY A 62 -1.30 11.40 19.77
C GLY A 62 -1.06 12.12 18.45
N GLN A 63 0.20 12.43 18.12
CA GLN A 63 0.58 13.29 17.00
C GLN A 63 1.42 12.62 15.88
N PRO A 64 1.89 11.35 15.94
CA PRO A 64 2.64 10.77 14.82
C PRO A 64 1.87 10.71 13.51
N TYR A 65 0.54 10.56 13.58
CA TYR A 65 -0.33 10.41 12.40
C TYR A 65 -0.11 11.48 11.32
N ARG A 66 0.13 12.76 11.68
CA ARG A 66 0.32 13.85 10.69
C ARG A 66 1.62 13.71 9.90
N LEU A 67 2.70 13.30 10.57
CA LEU A 67 3.97 12.99 9.91
C LEU A 67 3.82 11.73 9.05
N MET A 68 3.11 10.71 9.55
CA MET A 68 2.87 9.50 8.78
C MET A 68 2.02 9.77 7.54
N ALA A 69 1.04 10.68 7.61
CA ALA A 69 0.24 11.09 6.46
C ALA A 69 1.12 11.68 5.36
N LEU A 70 1.97 12.66 5.70
CA LEU A 70 2.94 13.25 4.76
C LEU A 70 3.82 12.18 4.09
N LEU A 71 4.36 11.23 4.88
CA LEU A 71 5.24 10.19 4.36
C LEU A 71 4.49 9.16 3.50
N CYS A 72 3.25 8.81 3.85
CA CYS A 72 2.38 7.93 3.06
C CYS A 72 2.05 8.57 1.71
N GLU A 73 1.62 9.83 1.71
CA GLU A 73 1.31 10.56 0.47
C GLU A 73 2.57 10.76 -0.38
N ALA A 74 3.72 11.07 0.23
CA ALA A 74 4.99 11.20 -0.48
C ALA A 74 5.39 9.89 -1.17
N LEU A 75 5.20 8.74 -0.52
CA LEU A 75 5.46 7.44 -1.14
C LEU A 75 4.57 7.18 -2.36
N TYR A 76 3.32 7.63 -2.31
CA TYR A 76 2.37 7.50 -3.41
C TYR A 76 2.71 8.48 -4.55
N GLU A 77 2.77 9.78 -4.27
CA GLU A 77 2.91 10.88 -5.25
C GLU A 77 4.34 11.01 -5.82
N LEU A 78 5.38 10.78 -5.02
CA LEU A 78 6.77 11.02 -5.41
C LEU A 78 7.47 9.73 -5.85
N ALA A 79 6.94 9.10 -6.91
CA ALA A 79 7.44 7.82 -7.40
C ALA A 79 8.95 7.78 -7.67
N ALA A 80 9.54 8.89 -8.12
CA ALA A 80 10.97 9.00 -8.42
C ALA A 80 11.87 9.04 -7.17
N ASP A 81 11.31 9.31 -5.99
CA ASP A 81 12.03 9.47 -4.72
C ASP A 81 11.75 8.33 -3.73
N ARG A 82 10.99 7.30 -4.14
CA ARG A 82 10.55 6.19 -3.26
C ARG A 82 11.69 5.50 -2.51
N ASP A 83 12.82 5.22 -3.17
CA ASP A 83 13.96 4.57 -2.50
C ASP A 83 14.48 5.41 -1.32
N LYS A 84 14.60 6.73 -1.49
CA LYS A 84 14.97 7.63 -0.41
C LYS A 84 13.91 7.66 0.70
N LEU A 85 12.64 7.65 0.33
CA LEU A 85 11.55 7.62 1.30
C LEU A 85 11.58 6.32 2.13
N TYR A 86 11.87 5.18 1.52
CA TYR A 86 12.07 3.92 2.25
C TYR A 86 13.29 3.98 3.18
N ASP A 87 14.41 4.55 2.73
CA ASP A 87 15.58 4.76 3.57
C ASP A 87 15.27 5.66 4.77
N LEU A 88 14.49 6.72 4.56
CA LEU A 88 14.03 7.61 5.63
C LEU A 88 13.15 6.87 6.65
N LEU A 89 12.17 6.09 6.20
CA LEU A 89 11.32 5.29 7.08
C LEU A 89 12.14 4.29 7.91
N SER A 90 13.10 3.62 7.28
CA SER A 90 14.04 2.71 7.95
C SER A 90 14.88 3.44 9.02
N ALA A 91 15.38 4.64 8.68
CA ALA A 91 16.13 5.45 9.63
C ALA A 91 15.27 5.96 10.80
N ILE A 92 13.99 6.28 10.56
CA ILE A 92 13.03 6.59 11.63
C ILE A 92 12.82 5.38 12.53
N GLN A 93 12.62 4.17 11.97
CA GLN A 93 12.50 2.93 12.77
C GLN A 93 13.70 2.65 13.67
N ALA A 94 14.89 3.08 13.23
CA ALA A 94 16.12 2.92 13.99
C ALA A 94 16.31 3.97 15.11
N LEU A 95 15.43 4.97 15.23
CA LEU A 95 15.50 5.96 16.30
C LEU A 95 15.21 5.32 17.67
N PRO A 96 15.85 5.81 18.75
CA PRO A 96 15.54 5.36 20.09
C PRO A 96 14.10 5.73 20.47
N LYS A 97 13.50 4.93 21.37
CA LYS A 97 12.23 5.28 21.99
C LYS A 97 12.35 6.63 22.70
N GLU A 98 11.47 7.57 22.38
CA GLU A 98 11.45 8.93 22.96
C GLU A 98 10.00 9.41 23.14
N ALA A 99 9.71 10.16 24.22
CA ALA A 99 8.36 10.60 24.57
C ALA A 99 7.30 9.48 24.56
N ASP A 100 7.72 8.27 24.95
CA ASP A 100 6.97 7.02 24.89
C ASP A 100 6.57 6.49 23.51
N ILE A 101 7.05 7.13 22.44
CA ILE A 101 6.85 6.72 21.05
C ILE A 101 7.84 5.60 20.69
N ASN A 102 7.34 4.44 20.26
CA ASN A 102 8.17 3.37 19.72
C ASN A 102 8.30 3.50 18.20
N TRP A 103 9.36 4.14 17.72
CA TRP A 103 9.56 4.37 16.28
C TRP A 103 9.77 3.08 15.48
N VAL A 104 10.22 1.99 16.12
CA VAL A 104 10.44 0.68 15.47
C VAL A 104 9.21 0.21 14.69
N ASP A 105 8.01 0.51 15.20
CA ASP A 105 6.76 0.08 14.58
C ASP A 105 6.18 1.14 13.61
N LEU A 106 6.83 2.29 13.44
CA LEU A 106 6.29 3.47 12.74
C LEU A 106 4.83 3.75 13.18
N PRO A 107 4.64 4.31 14.38
CA PRO A 107 3.32 4.46 14.98
C PRO A 107 2.36 5.17 14.02
N ASP A 108 1.13 4.66 13.95
CA ASP A 108 0.06 5.11 13.06
C ASP A 108 0.28 4.95 11.55
N PHE A 109 1.46 4.52 11.08
CA PHE A 109 1.75 4.41 9.66
C PHE A 109 0.79 3.46 8.93
N GLY A 110 0.62 2.24 9.42
CA GLY A 110 -0.26 1.26 8.78
C GLY A 110 -1.74 1.67 8.77
N TYR A 111 -2.20 2.33 9.84
CA TYR A 111 -3.56 2.89 9.90
C TYR A 111 -3.72 4.04 8.90
N MET A 112 -2.77 4.97 8.89
CA MET A 112 -2.78 6.11 7.98
C MET A 112 -2.74 5.68 6.52
N TRP A 113 -1.88 4.73 6.17
CA TRP A 113 -1.83 4.16 4.83
C TRP A 113 -3.17 3.54 4.43
N SER A 114 -3.81 2.80 5.35
CA SER A 114 -5.13 2.20 5.10
C SER A 114 -6.21 3.25 4.93
N ASP A 115 -6.24 4.31 5.75
CA ASP A 115 -7.24 5.37 5.65
C ASP A 115 -7.11 6.15 4.33
N LEU A 116 -5.87 6.40 3.88
CA LEU A 116 -5.61 7.09 2.62
C LEU A 116 -5.85 6.21 1.39
N PHE A 117 -5.47 4.93 1.45
CA PHE A 117 -5.32 4.09 0.25
C PHE A 117 -6.09 2.75 0.25
N ASP A 118 -6.84 2.39 1.30
CA ASP A 118 -7.73 1.21 1.31
C ASP A 118 -9.05 1.44 0.53
N HIS A 119 -8.94 2.00 -0.67
CA HIS A 119 -10.07 2.20 -1.58
C HIS A 119 -10.48 0.92 -2.33
N GLY A 120 -10.16 -0.27 -1.79
CA GLY A 120 -10.47 -1.51 -2.50
C GLY A 120 -10.34 -2.86 -1.81
N LEU A 121 -9.84 -3.02 -0.58
CA LEU A 121 -9.83 -4.36 0.07
C LEU A 121 -11.09 -4.61 0.88
N SER A 122 -11.53 -3.62 1.66
CA SER A 122 -12.65 -3.76 2.60
C SER A 122 -14.01 -3.34 2.03
N ARG A 123 -14.04 -2.46 1.02
CA ARG A 123 -15.28 -1.88 0.45
C ARG A 123 -15.23 -1.84 -1.08
N THR A 124 -16.38 -2.07 -1.72
CA THR A 124 -16.56 -1.75 -3.15
C THR A 124 -16.62 -0.25 -3.29
N GLY A 125 -15.69 0.34 -4.04
CA GLY A 125 -15.68 1.77 -4.31
C GLY A 125 -16.85 2.18 -5.21
N ALA A 126 -17.30 3.45 -5.14
CA ALA A 126 -18.34 3.96 -6.04
C ALA A 126 -17.98 3.75 -7.53
N TRP A 127 -16.69 3.85 -7.85
CA TRP A 127 -16.14 3.61 -9.19
C TRP A 127 -16.42 2.21 -9.74
N GLU A 128 -16.63 1.20 -8.89
CA GLU A 128 -16.93 -0.18 -9.34
C GLU A 128 -18.37 -0.33 -9.85
N SER A 129 -19.24 0.63 -9.54
CA SER A 129 -20.66 0.62 -9.92
C SER A 129 -21.01 1.60 -11.04
N GLU A 130 -20.05 2.43 -11.44
CA GLU A 130 -20.25 3.50 -12.42
C GLU A 130 -19.65 3.13 -13.78
N PRO A 131 -20.26 3.55 -14.90
CA PRO A 131 -19.64 3.42 -16.21
C PRO A 131 -18.42 4.36 -16.29
N LEU A 132 -17.23 3.78 -16.36
CA LEU A 132 -15.97 4.52 -16.43
C LEU A 132 -15.54 4.78 -17.88
N SER A 133 -15.05 5.99 -18.15
CA SER A 133 -14.28 6.28 -19.37
C SER A 133 -12.97 5.49 -19.37
N ASP A 134 -12.40 5.25 -20.55
CA ASP A 134 -11.12 4.52 -20.66
C ASP A 134 -9.95 5.28 -20.02
N ASP A 135 -9.98 6.62 -20.06
CA ASP A 135 -9.01 7.46 -19.35
C ASP A 135 -9.08 7.23 -17.84
N ARG A 136 -10.30 7.18 -17.27
CA ARG A 136 -10.50 6.94 -15.84
C ARG A 136 -10.09 5.52 -15.44
N LYS A 137 -10.33 4.51 -16.30
CA LYS A 137 -9.84 3.14 -16.06
C LYS A 137 -8.32 3.11 -16.03
N THR A 138 -7.66 3.82 -16.95
CA THR A 138 -6.19 3.90 -17.02
C THR A 138 -5.62 4.55 -15.75
N GLU A 139 -6.21 5.66 -15.32
CA GLU A 139 -5.83 6.34 -14.07
C GLU A 139 -5.99 5.42 -12.85
N LEU A 140 -7.12 4.73 -12.72
CA LEU A 140 -7.35 3.79 -11.62
C LEU A 140 -6.37 2.61 -11.64
N ARG A 141 -6.05 2.08 -12.82
CA ARG A 141 -5.05 1.00 -12.96
C ARG A 141 -3.68 1.46 -12.48
N GLN A 142 -3.25 2.66 -12.86
CA GLN A 142 -2.00 3.28 -12.40
C GLN A 142 -2.01 3.52 -10.89
N HIS A 143 -3.12 4.03 -10.35
CA HIS A 143 -3.31 4.23 -8.91
C HIS A 143 -3.14 2.91 -8.13
N PHE A 144 -3.84 1.85 -8.55
CA PHE A 144 -3.78 0.54 -7.89
C PHE A 144 -2.42 -0.15 -8.06
N GLU A 145 -1.77 0.00 -9.21
CA GLU A 145 -0.39 -0.47 -9.42
C GLU A 145 0.60 0.26 -8.50
N ALA A 146 0.47 1.58 -8.36
CA ALA A 146 1.32 2.39 -7.49
C ALA A 146 1.18 1.96 -6.02
N ILE A 147 -0.06 1.82 -5.53
CA ILE A 147 -0.32 1.34 -4.17
C ILE A 147 0.29 -0.04 -3.96
N GLY A 148 0.00 -1.00 -4.85
CA GLY A 148 0.50 -2.38 -4.70
C GLY A 148 2.02 -2.45 -4.73
N THR A 149 2.67 -1.60 -5.53
CA THR A 149 4.13 -1.50 -5.57
C THR A 149 4.67 -1.00 -4.23
N VAL A 150 4.11 0.09 -3.69
CA VAL A 150 4.60 0.65 -2.42
C VAL A 150 4.42 -0.34 -1.27
N GLU A 151 3.24 -0.96 -1.15
CA GLU A 151 2.99 -1.93 -0.08
C GLU A 151 3.93 -3.14 -0.15
N ALA A 152 4.17 -3.66 -1.34
CA ALA A 152 5.08 -4.78 -1.54
C ALA A 152 6.53 -4.41 -1.19
N GLU A 153 6.99 -3.21 -1.54
CA GLU A 153 8.34 -2.73 -1.20
C GLU A 153 8.51 -2.47 0.31
N LEU A 154 7.47 -1.96 0.97
CA LEU A 154 7.41 -1.82 2.44
C LEU A 154 7.54 -3.19 3.10
N TYR A 155 6.80 -4.20 2.63
CA TYR A 155 6.91 -5.58 3.10
C TYR A 155 8.32 -6.16 2.90
N LEU A 156 8.91 -6.00 1.71
CA LEU A 156 10.26 -6.51 1.43
C LEU A 156 11.31 -5.93 2.39
N ARG A 157 11.14 -4.66 2.79
CA ARG A 157 12.07 -3.94 3.67
C ARG A 157 11.71 -4.05 5.16
N GLY A 158 10.58 -4.67 5.51
CA GLY A 158 10.10 -4.77 6.89
C GLY A 158 9.68 -3.43 7.50
N LEU A 159 9.13 -2.53 6.66
CA LEU A 159 8.75 -1.17 7.04
C LEU A 159 7.24 -1.09 7.35
N GLY A 160 6.88 -0.24 8.31
CA GLY A 160 5.52 0.28 8.46
C GLY A 160 4.47 -0.75 8.86
N VAL A 161 4.88 -1.79 9.60
CA VAL A 161 4.05 -2.94 10.01
C VAL A 161 3.37 -3.70 8.86
N VAL A 162 3.77 -3.44 7.60
CA VAL A 162 3.23 -4.14 6.43
C VAL A 162 3.73 -5.58 6.45
N SER A 163 2.79 -6.52 6.57
CA SER A 163 3.05 -7.96 6.72
C SER A 163 2.57 -8.76 5.51
N GLU A 164 2.91 -10.05 5.47
CA GLU A 164 2.47 -10.97 4.43
C GLU A 164 0.94 -11.07 4.34
N VAL A 165 0.25 -10.83 5.46
CA VAL A 165 -1.22 -10.83 5.53
C VAL A 165 -1.83 -9.83 4.55
N TRP A 166 -1.20 -8.66 4.39
CA TRP A 166 -1.69 -7.63 3.46
C TRP A 166 -1.60 -8.11 2.02
N GLY A 167 -0.45 -8.69 1.64
CA GLY A 167 -0.26 -9.27 0.32
C GLY A 167 -1.23 -10.40 0.04
N TYR A 168 -1.46 -11.28 1.01
CA TYR A 168 -2.44 -12.37 0.92
C TYR A 168 -3.87 -11.85 0.75
N ASP A 169 -4.29 -10.84 1.52
CA ASP A 169 -5.62 -10.25 1.41
C ASP A 169 -5.85 -9.55 0.05
N VAL A 170 -4.80 -8.93 -0.51
CA VAL A 170 -4.81 -8.35 -1.86
C VAL A 170 -4.94 -9.45 -2.91
N ILE A 171 -4.09 -10.47 -2.88
CA ILE A 171 -4.10 -11.57 -3.87
C ILE A 171 -5.44 -12.30 -3.85
N ASN A 172 -5.99 -12.54 -2.65
CA ASN A 172 -7.28 -13.18 -2.47
C ASN A 172 -8.45 -12.45 -3.16
N GLN A 173 -8.29 -11.18 -3.53
CA GLN A 173 -9.32 -10.46 -4.29
C GLN A 173 -9.59 -11.08 -5.66
N VAL A 174 -8.69 -11.89 -6.23
CA VAL A 174 -8.99 -12.66 -7.44
C VAL A 174 -10.19 -13.59 -7.26
N CYS A 175 -10.39 -14.11 -6.05
CA CYS A 175 -11.52 -14.97 -5.69
C CYS A 175 -12.75 -14.19 -5.22
N SER A 176 -12.74 -12.85 -5.23
CA SER A 176 -13.82 -12.02 -4.68
C SER A 176 -15.06 -11.92 -5.56
N GLY A 177 -14.94 -12.20 -6.86
CA GLY A 177 -16.01 -11.94 -7.84
C GLY A 177 -16.44 -10.47 -7.92
N ARG A 178 -15.57 -9.53 -7.49
CA ARG A 178 -15.87 -8.09 -7.48
C ARG A 178 -16.04 -7.53 -8.90
N PRO A 179 -16.97 -6.58 -9.13
CA PRO A 179 -17.13 -5.97 -10.45
C PRO A 179 -15.87 -5.25 -10.94
N GLY A 180 -15.12 -4.60 -10.03
CA GLY A 180 -13.91 -3.86 -10.36
C GLY A 180 -12.63 -4.67 -10.59
N LEU A 181 -12.71 -6.01 -10.70
CA LEU A 181 -11.50 -6.85 -10.76
C LEU A 181 -10.62 -6.51 -11.98
N ASP A 182 -11.23 -6.13 -13.10
CA ASP A 182 -10.52 -5.72 -14.33
C ASP A 182 -9.49 -4.60 -14.10
N ILE A 183 -9.77 -3.73 -13.13
CA ILE A 183 -8.88 -2.63 -12.75
C ILE A 183 -8.02 -3.06 -11.55
N PHE A 184 -8.63 -3.66 -10.52
CA PHE A 184 -7.95 -3.98 -9.27
C PHE A 184 -6.83 -5.02 -9.44
N ILE A 185 -6.89 -5.85 -10.49
CA ILE A 185 -5.86 -6.85 -10.76
C ILE A 185 -4.45 -6.24 -10.94
N THR A 186 -4.33 -4.95 -11.26
CA THR A 186 -3.01 -4.29 -11.32
C THR A 186 -2.34 -4.16 -9.95
N ARG A 187 -3.10 -3.96 -8.86
CA ARG A 187 -2.56 -3.98 -7.48
C ARG A 187 -2.06 -5.37 -7.10
N ILE A 188 -2.84 -6.40 -7.43
CA ILE A 188 -2.46 -7.81 -7.23
C ILE A 188 -1.16 -8.12 -7.96
N HIS A 189 -1.09 -7.73 -9.24
CA HIS A 189 0.07 -7.96 -10.08
C HIS A 189 1.31 -7.26 -9.52
N ALA A 190 1.20 -6.00 -9.09
CA ALA A 190 2.30 -5.26 -8.49
C ALA A 190 2.86 -5.99 -7.24
N TRP A 191 1.98 -6.48 -6.36
CA TRP A 191 2.37 -7.28 -5.20
C TRP A 191 3.13 -8.55 -5.58
N LEU A 192 2.62 -9.33 -6.53
CA LEU A 192 3.27 -10.56 -6.98
C LEU A 192 4.61 -10.28 -7.67
N LYS A 193 4.69 -9.22 -8.48
CA LYS A 193 5.89 -8.85 -9.22
C LYS A 193 7.02 -8.40 -8.31
N VAL A 194 6.71 -7.61 -7.27
CA VAL A 194 7.70 -7.08 -6.33
C VAL A 194 8.02 -8.09 -5.24
N ALA A 195 7.01 -8.64 -4.56
CA ALA A 195 7.18 -9.41 -3.34
C ALA A 195 6.72 -10.86 -3.42
N GLY A 196 6.21 -11.33 -4.58
CA GLY A 196 5.64 -12.68 -4.71
C GLY A 196 6.59 -13.80 -4.30
N TYR A 197 7.87 -13.69 -4.66
CA TYR A 197 8.89 -14.66 -4.26
C TYR A 197 9.08 -14.74 -2.74
N LYS A 198 9.07 -13.58 -2.05
CA LYS A 198 9.24 -13.51 -0.60
C LYS A 198 7.98 -14.00 0.12
N LEU A 199 6.78 -13.63 -0.37
CA LEU A 199 5.51 -14.15 0.13
C LEU A 199 5.45 -15.67 0.08
N MET A 200 5.98 -16.27 -0.99
CA MET A 200 6.07 -17.72 -1.14
C MET A 200 7.12 -18.36 -0.22
N ALA A 201 8.29 -17.72 -0.08
CA ALA A 201 9.37 -18.21 0.78
C ALA A 201 8.99 -18.16 2.27
N ASP A 202 8.30 -17.10 2.70
CA ASP A 202 7.87 -16.89 4.08
C ASP A 202 6.57 -17.66 4.42
N MET A 203 5.85 -18.14 3.40
CA MET A 203 4.60 -18.89 3.57
C MET A 203 4.83 -20.17 4.38
N LYS A 204 4.02 -20.37 5.42
CA LYS A 204 3.94 -21.62 6.19
C LYS A 204 2.90 -22.54 5.53
N PRO A 205 3.30 -23.58 4.77
CA PRO A 205 2.37 -24.30 3.88
C PRO A 205 1.19 -24.94 4.61
N GLU A 206 1.43 -25.48 5.80
CA GLU A 206 0.45 -26.21 6.62
C GLU A 206 -0.40 -25.28 7.50
N GLU A 207 -0.11 -23.98 7.54
CA GLU A 207 -0.89 -23.04 8.33
C GLU A 207 -2.30 -22.93 7.76
N ILE A 208 -3.32 -23.13 8.60
CA ILE A 208 -4.71 -22.97 8.20
C ILE A 208 -5.08 -21.49 8.33
N LYS A 209 -5.48 -20.87 7.22
CA LYS A 209 -6.01 -19.51 7.19
C LYS A 209 -7.46 -19.50 6.73
N THR A 210 -8.13 -18.37 6.96
CA THR A 210 -9.50 -18.15 6.50
C THR A 210 -9.55 -16.87 5.69
N PHE A 211 -10.03 -16.97 4.45
CA PHE A 211 -10.25 -15.83 3.57
C PHE A 211 -11.70 -15.75 3.11
N GLY A 212 -12.15 -14.57 2.70
CA GLY A 212 -13.45 -14.40 2.07
C GLY A 212 -13.35 -14.64 0.57
N ALA A 213 -14.19 -15.49 0.01
CA ALA A 213 -14.33 -15.67 -1.44
C ALA A 213 -15.75 -15.28 -1.87
N GLY A 214 -15.90 -14.65 -3.03
CA GLY A 214 -17.19 -14.33 -3.61
C GLY A 214 -17.71 -15.43 -4.52
N LEU A 215 -19.03 -15.47 -4.70
CA LEU A 215 -19.66 -16.29 -5.73
C LEU A 215 -19.68 -15.50 -7.04
N LYS A 216 -19.30 -16.13 -8.16
CA LYS A 216 -19.35 -15.53 -9.51
C LYS A 216 -20.73 -14.92 -9.76
N GLY A 217 -20.79 -13.62 -10.07
CA GLY A 217 -22.02 -12.86 -10.29
C GLY A 217 -22.85 -12.51 -9.03
N LYS A 218 -22.38 -12.87 -7.82
CA LYS A 218 -23.01 -12.52 -6.53
C LYS A 218 -21.97 -12.12 -5.47
N PRO A 219 -21.22 -11.02 -5.69
CA PRO A 219 -20.15 -10.57 -4.79
C PRO A 219 -20.62 -10.29 -3.35
N ALA A 220 -21.90 -9.96 -3.15
CA ALA A 220 -22.49 -9.73 -1.83
C ALA A 220 -22.61 -10.99 -0.95
N ARG A 221 -22.54 -12.21 -1.53
CA ARG A 221 -22.52 -13.46 -0.78
C ARG A 221 -21.09 -13.99 -0.71
N LYS A 222 -20.38 -13.59 0.33
CA LYS A 222 -19.05 -14.10 0.64
C LYS A 222 -19.16 -15.46 1.35
N ILE A 223 -18.46 -16.47 0.84
CA ILE A 223 -18.19 -17.73 1.54
C ILE A 223 -16.84 -17.62 2.27
N ARG A 224 -16.68 -18.37 3.36
CA ARG A 224 -15.38 -18.51 4.01
C ARG A 224 -14.62 -19.65 3.37
N LEU A 225 -13.49 -19.35 2.76
CA LEU A 225 -12.50 -20.32 2.33
C LEU A 225 -11.61 -20.61 3.54
N MET A 226 -11.59 -21.85 4.00
CA MET A 226 -10.71 -22.30 5.09
C MET A 226 -9.93 -23.51 4.60
N ASP A 227 -8.62 -23.34 4.45
CA ASP A 227 -7.71 -24.37 3.98
C ASP A 227 -6.29 -24.04 4.46
N THR A 228 -5.37 -24.95 4.22
CA THR A 228 -3.92 -24.72 4.29
C THR A 228 -3.51 -23.57 3.38
N MET A 229 -2.49 -22.82 3.77
CA MET A 229 -1.93 -21.76 2.92
C MET A 229 -1.43 -22.28 1.58
N ALA A 230 -0.90 -23.50 1.53
CA ALA A 230 -0.56 -24.15 0.27
C ALA A 230 -1.79 -24.37 -0.63
N GLY A 231 -2.90 -24.86 -0.07
CA GLY A 231 -4.16 -25.03 -0.80
C GLY A 231 -4.73 -23.70 -1.29
N ILE A 232 -4.69 -22.67 -0.45
CA ILE A 232 -5.13 -21.30 -0.79
C ILE A 232 -4.27 -20.70 -1.91
N TRP A 233 -2.95 -20.86 -1.84
CA TRP A 233 -2.03 -20.38 -2.88
C TRP A 233 -2.31 -21.03 -4.24
N GLU A 234 -2.51 -22.36 -4.25
CA GLU A 234 -2.88 -23.09 -5.47
C GLU A 234 -4.26 -22.69 -6.00
N LEU A 235 -5.23 -22.42 -5.12
CA LEU A 235 -6.52 -21.89 -5.52
C LEU A 235 -6.39 -20.52 -6.20
N TRP A 236 -5.64 -19.58 -5.62
CA TRP A 236 -5.40 -18.28 -6.26
C TRP A 236 -4.72 -18.45 -7.62
N ARG A 237 -3.66 -19.26 -7.69
CA ARG A 237 -2.92 -19.53 -8.93
C ARG A 237 -3.80 -20.12 -10.03
N THR A 238 -4.67 -21.08 -9.69
CA THR A 238 -5.61 -21.68 -10.66
C THR A 238 -6.71 -20.70 -11.05
N THR A 239 -7.20 -19.89 -10.12
CA THR A 239 -8.18 -18.83 -10.41
C THR A 239 -7.62 -17.82 -11.40
N PHE A 240 -6.36 -17.38 -11.27
CA PHE A 240 -5.72 -16.51 -12.27
C PHE A 240 -5.69 -17.13 -13.67
N LEU A 241 -5.43 -18.43 -13.78
CA LEU A 241 -5.43 -19.14 -15.07
C LEU A 241 -6.83 -19.24 -15.67
N GLU A 242 -7.86 -19.44 -14.85
CA GLU A 242 -9.25 -19.41 -15.32
C GLU A 242 -9.62 -18.01 -15.80
N MET A 243 -9.30 -16.98 -15.01
CA MET A 243 -9.57 -15.59 -15.32
C MET A 243 -8.82 -15.11 -16.58
N SER A 244 -7.60 -15.59 -16.85
CA SER A 244 -6.87 -15.24 -18.08
C SER A 244 -7.57 -15.73 -19.36
N ASN A 245 -8.52 -16.66 -19.23
CA ASN A 245 -9.30 -17.22 -20.32
C ASN A 245 -10.78 -16.75 -20.31
N ASP A 246 -11.21 -15.95 -19.33
CA ASP A 246 -12.60 -15.52 -19.15
C ASP A 246 -12.89 -14.22 -19.92
N GLU A 247 -13.30 -14.36 -21.18
CA GLU A 247 -13.58 -13.22 -22.07
C GLU A 247 -14.84 -12.43 -21.70
N ASP A 248 -15.74 -13.04 -20.92
CA ASP A 248 -17.00 -12.42 -20.52
C ASP A 248 -16.84 -11.50 -19.29
N TYR A 249 -15.81 -11.75 -18.48
CA TYR A 249 -15.61 -11.08 -17.20
C TYR A 249 -14.44 -10.07 -17.19
N LEU A 250 -13.36 -10.34 -17.93
CA LEU A 250 -12.17 -9.48 -17.96
C LEU A 250 -11.87 -8.95 -19.37
N SER A 251 -11.41 -7.71 -19.44
CA SER A 251 -10.85 -7.14 -20.67
C SER A 251 -9.60 -7.91 -21.12
N VAL A 252 -9.22 -7.75 -22.39
CA VAL A 252 -8.01 -8.37 -22.96
C VAL A 252 -6.75 -8.03 -22.14
N GLU A 253 -6.65 -6.78 -21.68
CA GLU A 253 -5.52 -6.31 -20.87
C GLU A 253 -5.50 -7.00 -19.50
N ALA A 254 -6.63 -7.03 -18.79
CA ALA A 254 -6.72 -7.68 -17.49
C ALA A 254 -6.51 -9.20 -17.58
N ARG A 255 -6.95 -9.85 -18.68
CA ARG A 255 -6.65 -11.27 -18.94
C ARG A 255 -5.16 -11.53 -19.10
N LYS A 256 -4.43 -10.64 -19.80
CA LYS A 256 -2.97 -10.74 -19.92
C LYS A 256 -2.30 -10.65 -18.55
N ILE A 257 -2.72 -9.68 -17.73
CA ILE A 257 -2.20 -9.50 -16.37
C ILE A 257 -2.53 -10.72 -15.50
N ALA A 258 -3.73 -11.30 -15.60
CA ALA A 258 -4.07 -12.54 -14.90
C ALA A 258 -3.13 -13.69 -15.28
N GLY A 259 -2.79 -13.84 -16.57
CA GLY A 259 -1.79 -14.81 -17.02
C GLY A 259 -0.40 -14.56 -16.41
N GLU A 260 0.04 -13.31 -16.36
CA GLU A 260 1.31 -12.92 -15.72
C GLU A 260 1.31 -13.23 -14.22
N CYS A 261 0.21 -12.92 -13.49
CA CYS A 261 0.03 -13.29 -12.09
C CYS A 261 0.13 -14.81 -11.87
N HIS A 262 -0.51 -15.61 -12.73
CA HIS A 262 -0.41 -17.07 -12.68
C HIS A 262 1.04 -17.54 -12.80
N ASP A 263 1.80 -16.96 -13.74
CA ASP A 263 3.20 -17.30 -13.98
C ASP A 263 4.11 -16.90 -12.81
N LEU A 264 3.91 -15.71 -12.23
CA LEU A 264 4.64 -15.22 -11.05
C LEU A 264 4.41 -16.09 -9.80
N MET A 265 3.28 -16.79 -9.73
CA MET A 265 2.95 -17.67 -8.61
C MET A 265 3.47 -19.11 -8.77
N LYS A 266 4.12 -19.44 -9.90
CA LYS A 266 4.73 -20.76 -10.10
C LYS A 266 5.93 -20.90 -9.16
N ARG A 267 6.03 -22.04 -8.49
CA ARG A 267 7.24 -22.41 -7.74
C ARG A 267 8.34 -22.67 -8.75
N GLU A 268 9.47 -21.97 -8.64
CA GLU A 268 10.71 -22.52 -9.22
C GLU A 268 10.96 -23.85 -8.53
N THR A 269 11.12 -24.90 -9.34
CA THR A 269 11.28 -26.30 -8.90
C THR A 269 12.74 -26.63 -8.72
#